data_AF-A0A2G2Z3R9-F1
#
_entry.id   AF-A0A2G2Z3R9-F1
#
_cell.length_a   1.000
_cell.length_b   1.000
_cell.length_c   1.000
_cell.angle_alpha   90.00
_cell.angle_beta   90.00
_cell.angle_gamma   90.00
#
_symmetry.space_group_name_H-M   'P 1'
#
loop_
_entity.id
_entity.type
_entity.pdbx_description
1 polymer ?
#
loop_
_entity_poly.entity_id
_entity_poly.type
_entity_poly.pdbx_seq_one_letter_code
_entity_poly.pdbx_strand_id
1 'polypeptide(L)'
;MARERSPTMKQRPKTGLITGKEFKEEIAKTKMEDLQRFKDMDPLVSGKGAQPVYRDILTGQRISKEEYFKSKNKKKEKPKEITLEWGKGLTQRREREARRLELESEKDKPSARSRDDPELDNMLKERVRWGDPMTHMVKKKRRAEPVLPDLGASEKMKESGFMIPQEIPSHSWIKKGSDVPPNRYGIKPGRHWDGVDRSNGKEKDFFKRLNDKQATAKEAYRWSVADM
;
A
#
# COMPACT_ATOMS: atom_id res chain seq x y z
N MET A 1 46.55 6.72 -49.48
CA MET A 1 45.65 7.88 -49.51
C MET A 1 45.58 8.48 -48.12
N ALA A 2 46.22 9.62 -47.90
CA ALA A 2 46.25 10.30 -46.61
C ALA A 2 44.88 10.93 -46.32
N ARG A 3 44.36 10.75 -45.10
CA ARG A 3 43.18 11.48 -44.62
C ARG A 3 43.59 12.93 -44.38
N GLU A 4 43.12 13.84 -45.22
CA GLU A 4 43.24 15.28 -44.97
C GLU A 4 42.57 15.62 -43.64
N ARG A 5 43.36 16.18 -42.72
CA ARG A 5 42.88 16.63 -41.41
C ARG A 5 42.22 18.00 -41.61
N SER A 6 40.91 18.08 -41.43
CA SER A 6 40.20 19.37 -41.42
C SER A 6 40.68 20.25 -40.26
N PRO A 7 40.92 21.57 -40.47
CA PRO A 7 41.36 22.46 -39.41
C PRO A 7 40.14 22.96 -38.65
N THR A 8 39.71 22.24 -37.62
CA THR A 8 38.72 22.79 -36.67
C THR A 8 39.41 23.06 -35.34
N MET A 9 39.76 24.32 -35.12
CA MET A 9 40.15 24.82 -33.80
C MET A 9 38.95 24.66 -32.86
N LYS A 10 38.90 23.56 -32.11
CA LYS A 10 37.98 23.43 -30.98
C LYS A 10 38.50 24.35 -29.88
N GLN A 11 37.76 25.42 -29.59
CA GLN A 11 38.02 26.21 -28.39
C GLN A 11 37.97 25.27 -27.19
N ARG A 12 38.99 25.33 -26.33
CA ARG A 12 39.04 24.50 -25.13
C ARG A 12 37.94 24.98 -24.18
N PRO A 13 37.14 24.06 -23.59
CA PRO A 13 36.12 24.45 -22.64
C PRO A 13 36.75 25.23 -21.48
N LYS A 14 36.04 26.23 -20.95
CA LYS A 14 36.51 26.92 -19.75
C LYS A 14 36.60 25.90 -18.60
N THR A 15 37.65 25.98 -17.79
CA THR A 15 37.89 25.08 -16.65
C THR A 15 38.18 25.90 -15.39
N GLY A 16 37.76 25.41 -14.22
CA GLY A 16 37.88 26.12 -12.94
C GLY A 16 36.52 26.39 -12.27
N LEU A 17 36.44 27.47 -11.46
CA LEU A 17 35.19 27.90 -10.81
C LEU A 17 34.31 28.63 -11.86
N ILE A 18 33.25 27.99 -12.34
CA ILE A 18 32.36 28.53 -13.38
C ILE A 18 30.96 28.68 -12.81
N THR A 19 30.32 29.82 -13.07
CA THR A 19 28.94 30.04 -12.63
C THR A 19 27.94 29.37 -13.58
N GLY A 20 26.76 28.97 -13.06
CA GLY A 20 25.73 28.33 -13.89
C GLY A 20 25.22 29.18 -15.07
N LYS A 21 25.39 30.51 -15.01
CA LYS A 21 25.06 31.43 -16.11
C LYS A 21 26.08 31.33 -17.24
N GLU A 22 27.38 31.38 -16.90
CA GLU A 22 28.47 31.26 -17.86
C GLU A 22 28.46 29.90 -18.57
N PHE A 23 28.13 28.83 -17.84
CA PHE A 23 27.99 27.49 -18.43
C PHE A 23 26.83 27.40 -19.43
N LYS A 24 25.68 28.02 -19.11
CA LYS A 24 24.54 28.09 -20.05
C LYS A 24 24.88 28.89 -21.31
N GLU A 25 25.60 30.01 -21.17
CA GLU A 25 26.04 30.83 -22.30
C GLU A 25 27.07 30.10 -23.17
N GLU A 26 28.02 29.39 -22.56
CA GLU A 26 29.01 28.58 -23.28
C GLU A 26 28.33 27.45 -24.08
N ILE A 27 27.36 26.76 -23.48
CA ILE A 27 26.53 25.75 -24.16
C ILE A 27 25.72 26.38 -25.29
N ALA A 28 25.15 27.57 -25.10
CA ALA A 28 24.37 28.24 -26.12
C ALA A 28 25.26 28.63 -27.32
N LYS A 29 26.47 29.15 -27.06
CA LYS A 29 27.45 29.50 -28.09
C LYS A 29 27.92 28.29 -28.87
N THR A 30 28.33 27.21 -28.21
CA THR A 30 28.73 25.95 -28.89
C THR A 30 27.59 25.39 -29.72
N LYS A 31 26.35 25.39 -29.20
CA LYS A 31 25.18 24.96 -29.99
C LYS A 31 24.95 25.84 -31.22
N MET A 32 25.11 27.16 -31.11
CA MET A 32 24.95 28.07 -32.25
C MET A 32 26.04 27.85 -33.31
N GLU A 33 27.29 27.70 -32.89
CA GLU A 33 28.43 27.41 -33.78
C GLU A 33 28.26 26.05 -34.48
N ASP A 34 27.86 25.01 -33.74
CA ASP A 34 27.59 23.70 -34.31
C ASP A 34 26.41 23.76 -35.29
N LEU A 35 25.33 24.49 -34.96
CA LEU A 35 24.21 24.71 -35.87
C LEU A 35 24.61 25.45 -37.15
N GLN A 36 25.48 26.46 -37.05
CA GLN A 36 26.03 27.15 -38.22
C GLN A 36 26.87 26.20 -39.08
N ARG A 37 27.78 25.44 -38.45
CA ARG A 37 28.56 24.40 -39.13
C ARG A 37 27.67 23.40 -39.86
N PHE A 38 26.61 22.89 -39.22
CA PHE A 38 25.66 21.98 -39.87
C PHE A 38 24.87 22.62 -41.00
N LYS A 39 24.67 23.95 -41.01
CA LYS A 39 24.01 24.66 -42.11
C LYS A 39 24.93 24.84 -43.31
N ASP A 40 26.21 25.07 -43.08
CA ASP A 40 27.23 25.35 -44.09
C ASP A 40 27.80 24.08 -44.74
N MET A 41 27.62 22.91 -44.11
CA MET A 41 28.02 21.62 -44.65
C MET A 41 27.14 21.19 -45.84
N ASP A 42 27.75 20.50 -46.82
CA ASP A 42 27.05 20.00 -48.00
C ASP A 42 25.86 19.10 -47.63
N PRO A 43 24.69 19.23 -48.30
CA PRO A 43 23.50 18.45 -47.99
C PRO A 43 23.70 16.92 -48.06
N LEU A 44 24.60 16.47 -48.94
CA LEU A 44 24.96 15.05 -49.10
C LEU A 44 25.72 14.50 -47.87
N VAL A 45 26.52 15.33 -47.20
CA VAL A 45 27.29 14.96 -46.00
C VAL A 45 26.50 15.24 -44.72
N SER A 46 25.72 16.34 -44.71
CA SER A 46 24.90 16.75 -43.57
C SER A 46 23.63 15.90 -43.38
N GLY A 47 23.21 15.12 -44.39
CA GLY A 47 21.96 14.35 -44.33
C GLY A 47 20.69 15.22 -44.29
N LYS A 48 20.81 16.48 -44.70
CA LYS A 48 19.72 17.47 -44.66
C LYS A 48 18.64 17.08 -45.66
N GLY A 49 17.49 16.62 -45.16
CA GLY A 49 16.37 16.11 -45.97
C GLY A 49 16.27 14.58 -46.08
N ALA A 50 17.12 13.82 -45.38
CA ALA A 50 16.98 12.37 -45.31
C ALA A 50 15.64 11.97 -44.66
N GLN A 51 14.89 11.08 -45.32
CA GLN A 51 13.63 10.57 -44.76
C GLN A 51 13.92 9.72 -43.51
N PRO A 52 13.26 10.00 -42.37
CA PRO A 52 13.48 9.24 -41.15
C PRO A 52 12.93 7.81 -41.30
N VAL A 53 13.75 6.82 -40.95
CA VAL A 53 13.34 5.42 -40.91
C VAL A 53 12.75 5.11 -39.54
N TYR A 54 11.45 4.80 -39.51
CA TYR A 54 10.79 4.35 -38.29
C TYR A 54 10.98 2.85 -38.13
N ARG A 55 11.26 2.40 -36.90
CA ARG A 55 11.40 0.99 -36.55
C ARG A 55 10.53 0.65 -35.36
N ASP A 56 10.06 -0.58 -35.34
CA ASP A 56 9.40 -1.13 -34.17
C ASP A 56 10.39 -1.21 -33.01
N ILE A 57 9.92 -0.88 -31.81
CA ILE A 57 10.74 -0.87 -30.60
C ILE A 57 10.97 -2.32 -30.12
N LEU A 58 10.02 -3.22 -30.39
CA LEU A 58 10.07 -4.61 -29.93
C LEU A 58 10.70 -5.55 -30.97
N THR A 59 10.33 -5.41 -32.24
CA THR A 59 10.76 -6.34 -33.31
C THR A 59 11.90 -5.78 -34.17
N GLY A 60 12.20 -4.48 -34.07
CA GLY A 60 13.24 -3.81 -34.88
C GLY A 60 12.92 -3.67 -36.37
N GLN A 61 11.77 -4.17 -36.83
CA GLN A 61 11.34 -4.11 -38.22
C GLN A 61 11.01 -2.67 -38.64
N ARG A 62 11.18 -2.36 -39.93
CA ARG A 62 10.86 -1.02 -40.47
C ARG A 62 9.33 -0.84 -40.51
N ILE A 63 8.84 0.24 -39.91
CA ILE A 63 7.42 0.57 -39.80
C ILE A 63 7.11 1.83 -40.60
N SER A 64 5.87 1.97 -41.06
CA SER A 64 5.38 3.17 -41.74
C SER A 64 5.31 4.39 -40.79
N LYS A 65 5.46 5.60 -41.34
CA LYS A 65 5.39 6.85 -40.55
C LYS A 65 4.10 6.95 -39.74
N GLU A 66 2.97 6.63 -40.36
CA GLU A 66 1.63 6.75 -39.76
C GLU A 66 1.43 5.80 -38.58
N GLU A 67 1.97 4.59 -38.67
CA GLU A 67 1.85 3.56 -37.66
C GLU A 67 2.72 3.84 -36.43
N TYR A 68 3.89 4.46 -36.62
CA TYR A 68 4.69 5.02 -35.53
C TYR A 68 3.97 6.17 -34.81
N PHE A 69 3.31 7.09 -35.54
CA PHE A 69 2.54 8.15 -34.91
C PHE A 69 1.30 7.62 -34.17
N LYS A 70 0.61 6.61 -34.70
CA LYS A 70 -0.51 5.94 -34.04
C LYS A 70 -0.08 5.22 -32.76
N SER A 71 1.06 4.53 -32.74
CA SER A 71 1.58 3.88 -31.54
C SER A 71 2.01 4.89 -30.47
N LYS A 72 2.58 6.03 -30.88
CA LYS A 72 2.95 7.12 -29.97
C LYS A 72 1.73 7.83 -29.38
N ASN A 73 0.65 7.97 -30.15
CA ASN A 73 -0.59 8.60 -29.69
C ASN A 73 -1.43 7.66 -28.80
N LYS A 74 -1.45 6.34 -29.08
CA LYS A 74 -2.10 5.34 -28.21
C LYS A 74 -1.50 5.27 -26.80
N LYS A 75 -0.25 5.71 -26.60
CA LYS A 75 0.44 5.71 -25.30
C LYS A 75 0.23 6.97 -24.45
N LYS A 76 -0.57 7.95 -24.90
CA LYS A 76 -0.74 9.25 -24.19
C LYS A 76 -2.03 9.41 -23.41
N GLU A 77 -2.86 8.38 -23.29
CA GLU A 77 -3.79 8.31 -22.16
C GLU A 77 -2.96 7.96 -20.92
N LYS A 78 -2.35 8.98 -20.32
CA LYS A 78 -1.71 8.81 -19.01
C LYS A 78 -2.78 8.22 -18.10
N PRO A 79 -2.59 7.03 -17.52
CA PRO A 79 -3.55 6.49 -16.58
C PRO A 79 -3.81 7.56 -15.55
N LYS A 80 -5.09 7.90 -15.32
CA LYS A 80 -5.50 8.87 -14.31
C LYS A 80 -4.69 8.54 -13.06
N GLU A 81 -3.88 9.51 -12.62
CA GLU A 81 -2.93 9.33 -11.53
C GLU A 81 -3.75 8.86 -10.33
N ILE A 82 -3.75 7.55 -10.07
CA ILE A 82 -4.43 6.97 -8.93
C ILE A 82 -3.63 7.49 -7.76
N THR A 83 -4.13 8.54 -7.12
CA THR A 83 -3.54 9.05 -5.89
C THR A 83 -3.62 7.90 -4.90
N LEU A 84 -2.52 7.14 -4.76
CA LEU A 84 -2.41 6.18 -3.69
C LEU A 84 -2.60 6.98 -2.40
N GLU A 85 -3.68 6.71 -1.68
CA GLU A 85 -3.91 7.31 -0.38
C GLU A 85 -2.93 6.67 0.61
N TRP A 86 -1.65 7.06 0.54
CA TRP A 86 -0.59 6.61 1.44
C TRP A 86 -0.86 6.98 2.92
N GLY A 87 -1.91 7.76 3.20
CA GLY A 87 -2.23 8.28 4.53
C GLY A 87 -3.41 7.63 5.26
N LYS A 88 -4.18 6.71 4.64
CA LYS A 88 -5.30 6.04 5.34
C LYS A 88 -4.91 4.64 5.79
N GLY A 89 -5.23 4.30 7.03
CA GLY A 89 -4.94 2.98 7.60
C GLY A 89 -5.68 1.86 6.85
N LEU A 90 -5.00 0.74 6.59
CA LEU A 90 -5.58 -0.44 5.95
C LEU A 90 -6.85 -0.94 6.68
N THR A 91 -6.84 -0.87 8.01
CA THR A 91 -8.00 -1.20 8.87
C THR A 91 -9.17 -0.26 8.65
N GLN A 92 -8.96 1.05 8.63
CA GLN A 92 -10.03 2.03 8.40
C GLN A 92 -10.70 1.84 7.04
N ARG A 93 -9.92 1.43 6.02
CA ARG A 93 -10.46 1.12 4.71
C ARG A 93 -11.29 -0.16 4.72
N ARG A 94 -10.78 -1.25 5.31
CA ARG A 94 -11.50 -2.51 5.45
C ARG A 94 -12.80 -2.34 6.23
N GLU A 95 -12.76 -1.56 7.31
CA GLU A 95 -13.93 -1.24 8.13
C GLU A 95 -14.96 -0.44 7.32
N ARG A 96 -14.52 0.52 6.50
CA ARG A 96 -15.43 1.26 5.60
C ARG A 96 -16.06 0.34 4.55
N GLU A 97 -15.29 -0.55 3.94
CA GLU A 97 -15.77 -1.53 2.96
C GLU A 97 -16.76 -2.50 3.61
N ALA A 98 -16.44 -3.05 4.78
CA ALA A 98 -17.32 -3.91 5.56
C ALA A 98 -18.62 -3.20 5.97
N ARG A 99 -18.53 -1.96 6.47
CA ARG A 99 -19.70 -1.15 6.83
C ARG A 99 -20.59 -0.86 5.61
N ARG A 100 -20.01 -0.67 4.43
CA ARG A 100 -20.78 -0.50 3.19
C ARG A 100 -21.55 -1.78 2.84
N LEU A 101 -20.89 -2.93 2.92
CA LEU A 101 -21.53 -4.23 2.67
C LEU A 101 -22.65 -4.52 3.68
N GLU A 102 -22.39 -4.21 4.95
CA GLU A 102 -23.39 -4.31 6.02
C GLU A 102 -24.60 -3.43 5.70
N LEU A 103 -24.40 -2.14 5.40
CA LEU A 103 -25.48 -1.23 4.98
C LEU A 103 -26.24 -1.70 3.75
N GLU A 104 -25.58 -2.35 2.79
CA GLU A 104 -26.24 -2.91 1.61
C GLU A 104 -27.12 -4.10 1.99
N SER A 105 -26.63 -4.99 2.86
CA SER A 105 -27.44 -6.08 3.40
C SER A 105 -28.58 -5.58 4.29
N GLU A 106 -28.37 -4.51 5.08
CA GLU A 106 -29.37 -3.95 5.98
C GLU A 106 -30.54 -3.30 5.23
N LYS A 107 -30.33 -2.85 3.98
CA LYS A 107 -31.41 -2.33 3.13
C LYS A 107 -32.47 -3.38 2.85
N ASP A 108 -32.05 -4.64 2.70
CA ASP A 108 -32.93 -5.76 2.40
C ASP A 108 -33.51 -6.37 3.70
N LYS A 109 -32.94 -6.06 4.87
CA LYS A 109 -33.40 -6.56 6.16
C LYS A 109 -34.62 -5.78 6.67
N PRO A 110 -35.56 -6.46 7.36
CA PRO A 110 -36.66 -5.77 8.04
C PRO A 110 -36.14 -4.93 9.20
N SER A 111 -36.85 -3.85 9.55
CA SER A 111 -36.43 -2.90 10.60
C SER A 111 -36.36 -3.52 12.00
N ALA A 112 -37.17 -4.54 12.28
CA ALA A 112 -37.19 -5.26 13.54
C ALA A 112 -36.90 -6.75 13.32
N ARG A 113 -36.07 -7.32 14.18
CA ARG A 113 -35.80 -8.76 14.20
C ARG A 113 -36.95 -9.50 14.89
N SER A 114 -37.51 -10.51 14.22
CA SER A 114 -38.54 -11.38 14.79
C SER A 114 -37.91 -12.50 15.61
N ARG A 115 -38.72 -13.19 16.41
CA ARG A 115 -38.31 -14.43 17.10
C ARG A 115 -37.92 -15.52 16.11
N ASP A 116 -38.59 -15.57 14.96
CA ASP A 116 -38.42 -16.61 13.94
C ASP A 116 -37.43 -16.16 12.82
N ASP A 117 -36.50 -15.25 13.14
CA ASP A 117 -35.47 -14.77 12.22
C ASP A 117 -34.40 -15.87 11.98
N PRO A 118 -34.24 -16.37 10.75
CA PRO A 118 -33.29 -17.44 10.47
C PRO A 118 -31.82 -17.04 10.71
N GLU A 119 -31.46 -15.76 10.54
CA GLU A 119 -30.09 -15.28 10.79
C GLU A 119 -29.77 -15.36 12.29
N LEU A 120 -30.71 -14.92 13.14
CA LEU A 120 -30.59 -14.97 14.59
C LEU A 120 -30.50 -16.43 15.09
N ASP A 121 -31.35 -17.31 14.58
CA ASP A 121 -31.36 -18.72 14.93
C ASP A 121 -30.03 -19.41 14.59
N ASN A 122 -29.46 -19.09 13.43
CA ASN A 122 -28.15 -19.61 13.04
C ASN A 122 -27.05 -19.10 13.97
N MET A 123 -27.03 -17.80 14.30
CA MET A 123 -26.07 -17.25 15.26
C MET A 123 -26.18 -17.90 16.66
N LEU A 124 -27.39 -18.18 17.14
CA LEU A 124 -27.62 -18.83 18.43
C LEU A 124 -27.24 -20.32 18.44
N LYS A 125 -27.37 -21.01 17.30
CA LYS A 125 -26.91 -22.39 17.11
C LYS A 125 -25.39 -22.47 17.09
N GLU A 126 -24.71 -21.52 16.47
CA GLU A 126 -23.24 -21.49 16.37
C GLU A 126 -22.53 -21.12 17.69
N ARG A 127 -23.23 -20.43 18.61
CA ARG A 127 -22.65 -20.00 19.88
C ARG A 127 -22.15 -21.19 20.70
N VAL A 128 -20.85 -21.22 20.96
CA VAL A 128 -20.24 -22.19 21.89
C VAL A 128 -20.73 -21.88 23.31
N ARG A 129 -21.38 -22.86 23.93
CA ARG A 129 -21.85 -22.78 25.32
C ARG A 129 -20.87 -23.51 26.22
N TRP A 130 -20.51 -22.86 27.33
CA TRP A 130 -19.71 -23.50 28.36
C TRP A 130 -20.55 -24.59 29.05
N GLY A 131 -19.95 -25.75 29.29
CA GLY A 131 -20.62 -26.89 29.94
C GLY A 131 -21.51 -27.76 29.02
N ASP A 132 -21.51 -27.53 27.70
CA ASP A 132 -22.22 -28.41 26.77
C ASP A 132 -21.45 -29.74 26.57
N PRO A 133 -22.03 -30.90 26.95
CA PRO A 133 -21.36 -32.20 26.82
C PRO A 133 -21.09 -32.59 25.36
N MET A 134 -21.91 -32.11 24.42
CA MET A 134 -21.80 -32.48 23.00
C MET A 134 -20.74 -31.65 22.25
N THR A 135 -20.28 -30.54 22.85
CA THR A 135 -19.27 -29.65 22.26
C THR A 135 -17.98 -30.38 21.87
N HIS A 136 -17.55 -31.38 22.65
CA HIS A 136 -16.36 -32.17 22.35
C HIS A 136 -16.56 -33.19 21.23
N MET A 137 -17.78 -33.70 21.04
CA MET A 137 -18.10 -34.71 20.03
C MET A 137 -18.25 -34.11 18.62
N VAL A 138 -18.80 -32.89 18.54
CA VAL A 138 -19.07 -32.21 17.25
C VAL A 138 -17.84 -31.47 16.71
N LYS A 139 -16.94 -31.02 17.59
CA LYS A 139 -15.71 -30.36 17.17
C LYS A 139 -14.71 -31.40 16.65
N LYS A 140 -14.53 -31.48 15.32
CA LYS A 140 -13.25 -31.96 14.74
C LYS A 140 -12.14 -31.24 15.50
N LYS A 141 -11.15 -31.99 15.99
CA LYS A 141 -9.98 -31.51 16.74
C LYS A 141 -9.19 -30.52 15.88
N ARG A 142 -9.74 -29.31 15.69
CA ARG A 142 -9.07 -28.19 15.03
C ARG A 142 -7.96 -27.84 16.00
N ARG A 143 -6.74 -28.29 15.71
CA ARG A 143 -5.55 -27.61 16.22
C ARG A 143 -5.83 -26.14 15.95
N ALA A 144 -5.90 -25.35 17.01
CA ALA A 144 -6.32 -23.96 16.96
C ALA A 144 -5.26 -23.15 16.21
N GLU A 145 -5.14 -23.35 14.90
CA GLU A 145 -4.51 -22.38 14.05
C GLU A 145 -5.38 -21.13 14.16
N PRO A 146 -4.87 -20.04 14.77
CA PRO A 146 -5.68 -18.86 14.87
C PRO A 146 -6.02 -18.41 13.46
N VAL A 147 -7.32 -18.24 13.23
CA VAL A 147 -7.84 -17.64 12.00
C VAL A 147 -7.39 -16.19 12.01
N LEU A 148 -6.19 -15.97 11.51
CA LEU A 148 -5.61 -14.66 11.41
C LEU A 148 -5.94 -14.08 10.05
N PRO A 149 -6.28 -12.78 9.99
CA PRO A 149 -6.58 -12.11 8.74
C PRO A 149 -5.42 -12.30 7.76
N ASP A 150 -5.73 -12.75 6.55
CA ASP A 150 -4.74 -12.79 5.48
C ASP A 150 -4.46 -11.35 5.03
N LEU A 151 -3.24 -10.89 5.32
CA LEU A 151 -2.80 -9.54 4.98
C LEU A 151 -2.59 -9.36 3.47
N GLY A 152 -2.40 -10.44 2.73
CA GLY A 152 -2.15 -10.47 1.28
C GLY A 152 -3.39 -10.80 0.43
N ALA A 153 -4.57 -10.93 1.03
CA ALA A 153 -5.78 -11.33 0.29
C ALA A 153 -6.26 -10.30 -0.75
N SER A 154 -5.87 -9.02 -0.63
CA SER A 154 -6.33 -7.99 -1.55
C SER A 154 -5.82 -8.20 -2.98
N GLU A 155 -6.72 -8.19 -3.96
CA GLU A 155 -6.43 -8.39 -5.39
C GLU A 155 -5.32 -7.46 -5.88
N LYS A 156 -5.37 -6.18 -5.51
CA LYS A 156 -4.35 -5.18 -5.84
C LYS A 156 -2.93 -5.54 -5.35
N MET A 157 -2.80 -6.21 -4.20
CA MET A 157 -1.49 -6.68 -3.73
C MET A 157 -1.03 -7.93 -4.48
N LYS A 158 -1.95 -8.83 -4.83
CA LYS A 158 -1.62 -10.02 -5.64
C LYS A 158 -1.13 -9.62 -7.03
N GLU A 159 -1.79 -8.65 -7.66
CA GLU A 159 -1.39 -8.08 -8.96
C GLU A 159 -0.03 -7.38 -8.91
N SER A 160 0.32 -6.77 -7.77
CA SER A 160 1.63 -6.12 -7.60
C SER A 160 2.80 -7.10 -7.45
N GLY A 161 2.55 -8.40 -7.30
CA GLY A 161 3.57 -9.42 -7.04
C GLY A 161 4.19 -9.36 -5.63
N PHE A 162 3.75 -8.43 -4.78
CA PHE A 162 4.22 -8.33 -3.40
C PHE A 162 3.54 -9.37 -2.50
N MET A 163 4.27 -10.43 -2.14
CA MET A 163 3.78 -11.50 -1.28
C MET A 163 4.17 -11.24 0.19
N ILE A 164 3.18 -11.11 1.07
CA ILE A 164 3.39 -11.01 2.52
C ILE A 164 3.44 -12.43 3.11
N PRO A 165 4.56 -12.88 3.70
CA PRO A 165 4.64 -14.19 4.36
C PRO A 165 3.57 -14.32 5.45
N GLN A 166 2.67 -15.30 5.30
CA GLN A 166 1.59 -15.57 6.26
C GLN A 166 1.97 -16.59 7.34
N GLU A 167 3.14 -17.21 7.20
CA GLU A 167 3.64 -18.20 8.13
C GLU A 167 3.83 -17.62 9.53
N ILE A 168 3.47 -18.40 10.54
CA ILE A 168 3.59 -18.00 11.94
C ILE A 168 5.00 -18.41 12.42
N PRO A 169 5.87 -17.46 12.79
CA PRO A 169 7.21 -17.79 13.27
C PRO A 169 7.19 -18.64 14.54
N SER A 170 8.21 -19.48 14.73
CA SER A 170 8.36 -20.35 15.92
C SER A 170 8.34 -19.57 17.24
N HIS A 171 8.94 -18.38 17.26
CA HIS A 171 9.02 -17.52 18.43
C HIS A 171 7.73 -16.76 18.75
N SER A 172 6.71 -16.84 17.89
CA SER A 172 5.48 -16.08 18.04
C SER A 172 4.72 -16.42 19.31
N TRP A 173 4.08 -15.40 19.90
CA TRP A 173 3.15 -15.54 21.03
C TRP A 173 2.04 -16.56 20.75
N ILE A 174 1.65 -16.68 19.48
CA ILE A 174 0.65 -17.63 18.99
C ILE A 174 1.11 -19.07 19.16
N LYS A 175 2.32 -19.41 18.68
CA LYS A 175 2.84 -20.78 18.81
C LYS A 175 3.21 -21.11 20.24
N LYS A 176 3.69 -20.12 21.00
CA LYS A 176 3.99 -20.28 22.43
C LYS A 176 2.75 -20.34 23.31
N GLY A 177 1.59 -19.91 22.82
CA GLY A 177 0.38 -19.78 23.64
C GLY A 177 0.52 -18.77 24.77
N SER A 178 1.35 -17.74 24.59
CA SER A 178 1.55 -16.70 25.61
C SER A 178 0.32 -15.81 25.70
N ASP A 179 -0.06 -15.47 26.93
CA ASP A 179 -1.10 -14.48 27.16
C ASP A 179 -0.63 -13.10 26.68
N VAL A 180 -1.57 -12.38 26.07
CA VAL A 180 -1.36 -11.04 25.54
C VAL A 180 -1.80 -10.04 26.61
N PRO A 181 -0.97 -9.05 26.97
CA PRO A 181 -1.40 -8.00 27.87
C PRO A 181 -2.58 -7.23 27.25
N PRO A 182 -3.66 -6.99 28.03
CA PRO A 182 -4.82 -6.28 27.51
C PRO A 182 -4.44 -4.84 27.16
N ASN A 183 -5.03 -4.32 26.09
CA ASN A 183 -4.89 -2.93 25.71
C ASN A 183 -6.28 -2.27 25.57
N ARG A 184 -6.30 -0.94 25.56
CA ARG A 184 -7.54 -0.14 25.47
C ARG A 184 -8.41 -0.48 24.26
N TYR A 185 -7.80 -0.98 23.18
CA TYR A 185 -8.44 -1.18 21.89
C TYR A 185 -8.78 -2.64 21.58
N GLY A 186 -8.49 -3.58 22.47
CA GLY A 186 -8.65 -5.02 22.21
C GLY A 186 -7.81 -5.55 21.04
N ILE A 187 -6.79 -4.82 20.59
CA ILE A 187 -5.98 -5.18 19.43
C ILE A 187 -5.00 -6.28 19.85
N LYS A 188 -5.06 -7.43 19.18
CA LYS A 188 -4.11 -8.51 19.41
C LYS A 188 -2.77 -8.23 18.69
N PRO A 189 -1.62 -8.57 19.29
CA PRO A 189 -0.31 -8.45 18.66
C PRO A 189 -0.22 -9.24 17.36
N GLY A 190 0.64 -8.76 16.45
CA GLY A 190 0.89 -9.43 15.18
C GLY A 190 1.54 -10.81 15.33
N ARG A 191 1.56 -11.58 14.24
CA ARG A 191 2.16 -12.93 14.16
C ARG A 191 3.59 -13.01 14.67
N HIS A 192 4.36 -11.93 14.57
CA HIS A 192 5.81 -11.91 14.84
C HIS A 192 6.14 -11.44 16.25
N TRP A 193 5.14 -11.07 17.07
CA TRP A 193 5.42 -10.68 18.44
C TRP A 193 5.83 -11.90 19.27
N ASP A 194 6.88 -11.77 20.08
CA ASP A 194 7.55 -12.86 20.77
C ASP A 194 6.93 -13.26 22.12
N GLY A 195 5.94 -12.48 22.58
CA GLY A 195 5.23 -12.66 23.84
C GLY A 195 5.81 -11.87 25.02
N VAL A 196 6.94 -11.17 24.83
CA VAL A 196 7.58 -10.43 25.93
C VAL A 196 7.03 -9.01 26.00
N ASP A 197 6.47 -8.66 27.17
CA ASP A 197 6.00 -7.30 27.45
C ASP A 197 7.19 -6.34 27.60
N ARG A 198 7.19 -5.28 26.79
CA ARG A 198 8.19 -4.21 26.77
C ARG A 198 7.55 -2.83 26.97
N SER A 199 6.40 -2.80 27.64
CA SER A 199 5.65 -1.58 27.90
C SER A 199 6.27 -0.73 29.02
N ASN A 200 5.90 0.55 29.06
CA ASN A 200 6.24 1.46 30.16
C ASN A 200 5.16 1.43 31.27
N GLY A 201 4.29 0.41 31.31
CA GLY A 201 3.22 0.27 32.31
C GLY A 201 2.00 1.20 32.15
N LYS A 202 1.97 2.12 31.18
CA LYS A 202 0.87 3.10 30.99
C LYS A 202 -0.52 2.45 30.86
N GLU A 203 -0.63 1.38 30.08
CA GLU A 203 -1.88 0.65 29.86
C GLU A 203 -2.38 0.02 31.17
N LYS A 204 -1.47 -0.55 31.98
CA LYS A 204 -1.79 -1.11 33.29
C LYS A 204 -2.31 -0.03 34.24
N ASP A 205 -1.65 1.12 34.29
CA ASP A 205 -2.08 2.25 35.10
C ASP A 205 -3.42 2.83 34.64
N PHE A 206 -3.68 2.81 33.33
CA PHE A 206 -4.96 3.24 32.78
C PHE A 206 -6.12 2.36 33.27
N PHE A 207 -5.96 1.03 33.21
CA PHE A 207 -6.98 0.10 33.72
C PHE A 207 -7.18 0.24 35.23
N LYS A 208 -6.08 0.43 35.98
CA LYS A 208 -6.16 0.70 37.42
C LYS A 208 -7.01 1.94 37.71
N ARG A 209 -6.70 3.07 37.06
CA ARG A 209 -7.47 4.32 37.21
C ARG A 209 -8.94 4.16 36.83
N LEU A 210 -9.25 3.39 35.79
CA LEU A 210 -10.63 3.13 35.37
C LEU A 210 -11.39 2.36 36.45
N ASN A 211 -10.78 1.31 37.01
CA ASN A 211 -11.36 0.51 38.08
C ASN A 211 -11.54 1.34 39.36
N ASP A 212 -10.55 2.14 39.73
CA ASP A 212 -10.62 3.03 40.89
C ASP A 212 -11.78 4.03 40.75
N LYS A 213 -11.97 4.60 39.56
CA LYS A 213 -13.10 5.49 39.26
C LYS A 213 -14.46 4.77 39.36
N GLN A 214 -14.56 3.53 38.88
CA GLN A 214 -15.79 2.74 38.99
C GLN A 214 -16.09 2.34 40.43
N ALA A 215 -15.07 1.96 41.20
CA ALA A 215 -15.19 1.60 42.60
C ALA A 215 -15.67 2.81 43.44
N THR A 216 -15.01 3.96 43.30
CA THR A 216 -15.38 5.20 44.00
C THR A 216 -16.78 5.68 43.65
N ALA A 217 -17.20 5.61 42.37
CA ALA A 217 -18.57 5.96 41.98
C ALA A 217 -19.61 5.03 42.61
N LYS A 218 -19.33 3.72 42.67
CA LYS A 218 -20.21 2.73 43.29
C LYS A 218 -20.29 2.91 44.81
N GLU A 219 -19.18 3.21 45.45
CA GLU A 219 -19.13 3.57 46.86
C GLU A 219 -19.95 4.83 47.10
N ALA A 220 -19.68 5.92 46.38
CA ALA A 220 -20.42 7.18 46.53
C ALA A 220 -21.93 6.99 46.38
N TYR A 221 -22.37 6.18 45.41
CA TYR A 221 -23.78 5.82 45.26
C TYR A 221 -24.33 5.09 46.49
N ARG A 222 -23.62 4.07 46.98
CA ARG A 222 -24.01 3.34 48.20
C ARG A 222 -24.08 4.24 49.43
N TRP A 223 -23.12 5.15 49.58
CA TRP A 223 -23.12 6.16 50.65
C TRP A 223 -24.31 7.12 50.53
N SER A 224 -24.64 7.59 49.32
CA SER A 224 -25.76 8.51 49.11
C SER A 224 -27.14 7.89 49.39
N VAL A 225 -27.26 6.58 49.22
CA VAL A 225 -28.53 5.84 49.40
C VAL A 225 -28.66 5.28 50.83
N ALA A 226 -27.60 5.33 51.64
CA ALA A 226 -27.58 4.68 52.96
C ALA A 226 -28.50 5.33 54.00
N ASP A 227 -28.85 6.62 53.84
CA ASP A 227 -29.67 7.39 54.78
C ASP A 227 -31.04 7.79 54.19
N MET A 228 -31.43 7.15 53.09
CA MET A 228 -32.71 7.31 52.39
C MET A 228 -33.62 6.12 52.67
#